data_AF-M5IRF1-F1
#
_entry.id   AF-M5IRF1-F1
#
_cell.length_a   1.000
_cell.length_b   1.000
_cell.length_c   1.000
_cell.angle_alpha   90.00
_cell.angle_beta   90.00
_cell.angle_gamma   90.00
#
_symmetry.space_group_name_H-M   'P 1'
#
loop_
_entity.id
_entity.type
_entity.pdbx_description
1 polymer ?
#
loop_
_entity_poly.entity_id
_entity_poly.type
_entity_poly.pdbx_seq_one_letter_code
_entity_poly.pdbx_strand_id
1 'polypeptide(L)'
;MKEFGFYNDFDENLILNEQIEINGEGNYLVSNSPKLKASVVAPEINFYLKNTADSVLDKAKNTLLLYEARASAFDLARDIDYEKPVGKNVVIVSNGGRENLANLLKEKGFKTIELTHFEIKFIYGAAGELSVLVLRPDGEFEVDCDFFLVENAREYMLKQSGCYEIAGKSDDEIAALLDAQSPKFKFKSHVHYDSTICQYHERRHEICGRCVEACPTVAILKEDETKHLVFSHIDCINCGGCVSVCPSGALDYSDMPRNSFAQIAKLYRGRIALVVPAKANLENLSVNLPANVLPFAISGERFLSETHLLTLLQESGAQVVIYEKNIGKGTKDAVDILNQIYELKFNEKAVLVAPNEDKLKSALSQAKFIEGSQHSVTEYALPKREIFAKRLEWLVDGQNLGSVSTTELIRYGRVEINRDTCTLCLSCVGACNVAALVADKKTNSILFNPSVCTACGYCELSCAEKDTIFLRPGKIDLEPSFFTFSELARDELFACIECGKEFATKKAVEKIASIMEPRFNGDKAKIKALYCCSDCKAKVMIKAQMDQMREEVLNG
;
A
#
# COMPACT_ATOMS: atom_id res chain seq x y z
N MET A 1 -27.95 -11.65 18.79
CA MET A 1 -26.94 -12.19 17.88
C MET A 1 -25.90 -12.87 18.75
N LYS A 2 -25.64 -14.15 18.55
CA LYS A 2 -24.57 -14.87 19.27
C LYS A 2 -23.24 -14.59 18.57
N GLU A 3 -22.11 -14.74 19.25
CA GLU A 3 -20.81 -14.46 18.61
C GLU A 3 -20.42 -15.57 17.65
N PHE A 4 -20.30 -16.82 18.13
CA PHE A 4 -19.69 -17.90 17.33
C PHE A 4 -20.63 -19.09 17.18
N GLY A 5 -20.84 -19.52 15.92
CA GLY A 5 -21.63 -20.68 15.57
C GLY A 5 -20.83 -21.69 14.76
N PHE A 6 -20.86 -22.96 15.16
CA PHE A 6 -20.21 -24.05 14.45
C PHE A 6 -21.24 -25.04 13.91
N TYR A 7 -21.26 -25.21 12.59
CA TYR A 7 -22.00 -26.28 11.93
C TYR A 7 -21.10 -27.51 11.83
N ASN A 8 -21.51 -28.59 12.49
CA ASN A 8 -20.77 -29.84 12.51
C ASN A 8 -21.46 -30.89 11.63
N ASP A 9 -20.77 -31.33 10.58
CA ASP A 9 -21.20 -32.42 9.70
C ASP A 9 -20.15 -33.53 9.51
N PHE A 10 -19.07 -33.53 10.30
CA PHE A 10 -17.96 -34.47 10.08
C PHE A 10 -17.37 -35.14 11.33
N ASP A 11 -17.66 -34.68 12.56
CA ASP A 11 -17.13 -35.32 13.77
C ASP A 11 -18.09 -35.18 14.97
N GLU A 12 -18.88 -36.23 15.25
CA GLU A 12 -19.85 -36.25 16.36
C GLU A 12 -19.22 -36.08 17.76
N ASN A 13 -17.92 -36.34 17.90
CA ASN A 13 -17.21 -36.25 19.18
C ASN A 13 -16.37 -34.97 19.31
N LEU A 14 -16.56 -34.00 18.41
CA LEU A 14 -15.81 -32.74 18.42
C LEU A 14 -16.09 -31.93 19.68
N ILE A 15 -15.03 -31.63 20.43
CA ILE A 15 -15.09 -30.76 21.61
C ILE A 15 -14.54 -29.38 21.24
N LEU A 16 -15.38 -28.35 21.32
CA LEU A 16 -15.01 -26.95 21.12
C LEU A 16 -15.10 -26.18 22.43
N ASN A 17 -14.59 -24.95 22.42
CA ASN A 17 -14.77 -24.02 23.54
C ASN A 17 -16.27 -23.69 23.75
N GLU A 18 -16.68 -23.51 25.00
CA GLU A 18 -18.08 -23.21 25.39
C GLU A 18 -18.65 -21.93 24.77
N GLN A 19 -17.79 -20.99 24.35
CA GLN A 19 -18.20 -19.78 23.63
C GLN A 19 -18.67 -20.06 22.19
N ILE A 20 -18.40 -21.25 21.65
CA ILE A 20 -18.80 -21.65 20.30
C ILE A 20 -20.00 -22.58 20.40
N GLU A 21 -21.14 -22.14 19.89
CA GLU A 21 -22.34 -22.96 19.88
C GLU A 21 -22.34 -23.92 18.69
N ILE A 22 -22.50 -25.22 18.95
CA ILE A 22 -22.53 -26.27 17.93
C ILE A 22 -23.98 -26.52 17.49
N ASN A 23 -24.23 -26.47 16.19
CA ASN A 23 -25.52 -26.78 15.55
C ASN A 23 -26.72 -26.04 16.16
N GLY A 24 -26.48 -24.84 16.69
CA GLY A 24 -27.52 -24.01 17.28
C GLY A 24 -28.42 -23.35 16.24
N GLU A 25 -29.61 -22.97 16.69
CA GLU A 25 -30.52 -22.12 15.93
C GLU A 25 -30.31 -20.66 16.32
N GLY A 26 -30.04 -19.79 15.33
CA GLY A 26 -29.84 -18.36 15.58
C GLY A 26 -29.07 -17.62 14.50
N ASN A 27 -28.81 -16.34 14.77
CA ASN A 27 -27.92 -15.49 13.98
C ASN A 27 -26.60 -15.32 14.73
N TYR A 28 -25.48 -15.53 14.03
CA TYR A 28 -24.12 -15.48 14.55
C TYR A 28 -23.34 -14.31 13.97
N LEU A 29 -22.30 -13.84 14.66
CA LEU A 29 -21.32 -12.91 14.09
C LEU A 29 -20.43 -13.67 13.09
N VAL A 30 -19.83 -14.77 13.54
CA VAL A 30 -18.94 -15.61 12.74
C VAL A 30 -19.44 -17.06 12.75
N SER A 31 -19.42 -17.71 11.59
CA SER A 31 -19.64 -19.15 11.46
C SER A 31 -18.59 -19.82 10.57
N ASN A 32 -18.31 -21.11 10.79
CA ASN A 32 -17.50 -21.94 9.90
C ASN A 32 -18.21 -22.31 8.58
N SER A 33 -19.53 -22.09 8.47
CA SER A 33 -20.34 -22.61 7.36
C SER A 33 -21.45 -21.65 6.95
N PRO A 34 -21.72 -21.50 5.63
CA PRO A 34 -22.86 -20.70 5.15
C PRO A 34 -24.22 -21.33 5.48
N LYS A 35 -24.26 -22.58 5.99
CA LYS A 35 -25.50 -23.23 6.44
C LYS A 35 -26.07 -22.60 7.71
N LEU A 36 -25.24 -21.89 8.49
CA LEU A 36 -25.68 -21.06 9.61
C LEU A 36 -25.82 -19.60 9.15
N LYS A 37 -26.80 -18.90 9.71
CA LYS A 37 -26.98 -17.47 9.44
C LYS A 37 -25.91 -16.68 10.19
N ALA A 38 -24.91 -16.18 9.47
CA ALA A 38 -23.81 -15.40 10.06
C ALA A 38 -23.42 -14.20 9.19
N SER A 39 -22.87 -13.16 9.83
CA SER A 39 -22.30 -12.00 9.14
C SER A 39 -20.99 -12.35 8.42
N VAL A 40 -20.19 -13.24 9.01
CA VAL A 40 -18.91 -13.71 8.46
C VAL A 40 -18.90 -15.23 8.39
N VAL A 41 -18.45 -15.76 7.25
CA VAL A 41 -18.16 -17.19 7.08
C VAL A 41 -16.64 -17.40 7.09
N ALA A 42 -16.18 -18.40 7.84
CA ALA A 42 -14.79 -18.72 8.15
C ALA A 42 -14.49 -20.21 7.84
N PRO A 43 -14.50 -20.62 6.56
CA PRO A 43 -14.33 -22.02 6.16
C PRO A 43 -12.95 -22.60 6.52
N GLU A 44 -11.95 -21.75 6.73
CA GLU A 44 -10.61 -22.13 7.18
C GLU A 44 -10.61 -22.86 8.54
N ILE A 45 -11.65 -22.68 9.36
CA ILE A 45 -11.81 -23.38 10.63
C ILE A 45 -12.05 -24.88 10.40
N ASN A 46 -12.84 -25.22 9.38
CA ASN A 46 -13.06 -26.62 9.00
C ASN A 46 -11.76 -27.25 8.50
N PHE A 47 -11.02 -26.49 7.68
CA PHE A 47 -9.73 -26.92 7.18
C PHE A 47 -8.74 -27.21 8.32
N TYR A 48 -8.67 -26.34 9.34
CA TYR A 48 -7.83 -26.58 10.51
C TYR A 48 -8.24 -27.85 11.27
N LEU A 49 -9.53 -27.99 11.63
CA LEU A 49 -10.02 -29.10 12.45
C LEU A 49 -9.83 -30.46 11.78
N LYS A 50 -10.02 -30.53 10.45
CA LYS A 50 -9.88 -31.76 9.65
C LYS A 50 -8.42 -32.20 9.48
N ASN A 51 -7.47 -31.27 9.52
CA ASN A 51 -6.08 -31.53 9.10
C ASN A 51 -5.03 -31.38 10.20
N THR A 52 -5.36 -30.80 11.36
CA THR A 52 -4.39 -30.55 12.43
C THR A 52 -4.01 -31.77 13.26
N ALA A 53 -2.72 -31.87 13.56
CA ALA A 53 -2.13 -32.80 14.53
C ALA A 53 -2.24 -32.32 15.99
N ASP A 54 -2.85 -31.17 16.26
CA ASP A 54 -3.04 -30.63 17.61
C ASP A 54 -3.91 -31.53 18.50
N SER A 55 -3.62 -31.50 19.80
CA SER A 55 -4.39 -32.22 20.82
C SER A 55 -5.84 -31.72 20.89
N VAL A 56 -6.76 -32.49 21.48
CA VAL A 56 -8.17 -32.07 21.66
C VAL A 56 -8.27 -30.73 22.38
N LEU A 57 -7.46 -30.52 23.42
CA LEU A 57 -7.44 -29.27 24.19
C LEU A 57 -6.95 -28.10 23.33
N ASP A 58 -5.92 -28.32 22.51
CA ASP A 58 -5.37 -27.28 21.64
C ASP A 58 -6.30 -26.98 20.47
N LYS A 59 -7.00 -27.99 19.92
CA LYS A 59 -8.09 -27.80 18.95
C LYS A 59 -9.17 -26.86 19.49
N ALA A 60 -9.65 -27.08 20.72
CA ALA A 60 -10.66 -26.21 21.33
C ALA A 60 -10.18 -24.76 21.50
N LYS A 61 -8.95 -24.57 21.99
CA LYS A 61 -8.34 -23.23 22.16
C LYS A 61 -8.09 -22.51 20.84
N ASN A 62 -7.46 -23.20 19.89
CA ASN A 62 -7.08 -22.63 18.61
C ASN A 62 -8.31 -22.35 17.74
N THR A 63 -9.37 -23.14 17.84
CA THR A 63 -10.62 -22.85 17.13
C THR A 63 -11.25 -21.55 17.63
N LEU A 64 -11.32 -21.33 18.95
CA LEU A 64 -11.80 -20.06 19.52
C LEU A 64 -10.98 -18.88 18.99
N LEU A 65 -9.65 -19.01 18.98
CA LEU A 65 -8.75 -18.00 18.42
C LEU A 65 -9.09 -17.65 16.96
N LEU A 66 -9.33 -18.66 16.11
CA LEU A 66 -9.69 -18.43 14.71
C LEU A 66 -11.02 -17.67 14.58
N TYR A 67 -12.00 -17.98 15.44
CA TYR A 67 -13.25 -17.22 15.52
C TYR A 67 -13.03 -15.77 15.97
N GLU A 68 -12.24 -15.55 17.03
CA GLU A 68 -11.88 -14.21 17.53
C GLU A 68 -11.12 -13.39 16.49
N ALA A 69 -10.24 -14.03 15.71
CA ALA A 69 -9.52 -13.38 14.62
C ALA A 69 -10.47 -12.84 13.54
N ARG A 70 -11.50 -13.62 13.17
CA ARG A 70 -12.50 -13.22 12.17
C ARG A 70 -13.46 -12.15 12.71
N ALA A 71 -13.84 -12.23 13.97
CA ALA A 71 -14.60 -11.17 14.63
C ALA A 71 -13.81 -9.86 14.70
N SER A 72 -12.53 -9.92 15.10
CA SER A 72 -11.64 -8.74 15.17
C SER A 72 -11.41 -8.10 13.80
N ALA A 73 -11.36 -8.90 12.73
CA ALA A 73 -11.32 -8.38 11.36
C ALA A 73 -12.60 -7.62 11.02
N PHE A 74 -13.75 -8.23 11.31
CA PHE A 74 -15.07 -7.64 11.03
C PHE A 74 -15.34 -6.35 11.83
N ASP A 75 -15.07 -6.35 13.13
CA ASP A 75 -15.37 -5.21 14.01
C ASP A 75 -14.54 -3.97 13.68
N LEU A 76 -13.35 -4.17 13.12
CA LEU A 76 -12.41 -3.11 12.76
C LEU A 76 -12.37 -2.82 11.25
N ALA A 77 -13.18 -3.52 10.46
CA ALA A 77 -13.29 -3.28 9.03
C ALA A 77 -13.82 -1.86 8.77
N ARG A 78 -13.41 -1.30 7.64
CA ARG A 78 -13.80 0.06 7.20
C ARG A 78 -14.44 0.05 5.81
N ASP A 79 -14.81 -1.13 5.32
CA ASP A 79 -15.48 -1.24 4.04
C ASP A 79 -16.93 -0.74 4.16
N ILE A 80 -17.40 -0.16 3.07
CA ILE A 80 -18.74 0.38 2.95
C ILE A 80 -19.40 -0.37 1.79
N ASP A 81 -20.59 -0.90 2.04
CA ASP A 81 -21.42 -1.52 1.00
C ASP A 81 -22.06 -0.45 0.12
N TYR A 82 -21.98 -0.66 -1.19
CA TYR A 82 -22.61 0.16 -2.21
C TYR A 82 -23.45 -0.71 -3.14
N GLU A 83 -24.42 -0.06 -3.78
CA GLU A 83 -25.17 -0.64 -4.88
C GLU A 83 -25.33 0.40 -5.99
N LYS A 84 -25.28 -0.05 -7.24
CA LYS A 84 -25.58 0.75 -8.43
C LYS A 84 -26.65 0.04 -9.24
N PRO A 85 -27.71 0.75 -9.68
CA PRO A 85 -28.66 0.20 -10.64
C PRO A 85 -27.94 -0.18 -11.94
N VAL A 86 -28.25 -1.36 -12.47
CA VAL A 86 -27.76 -1.81 -13.77
C VAL A 86 -28.92 -2.32 -14.60
N GLY A 87 -28.88 -2.04 -15.89
CA GLY A 87 -29.86 -2.50 -16.85
C GLY A 87 -29.61 -3.93 -17.32
N LYS A 88 -30.07 -4.21 -18.53
CA LYS A 88 -30.01 -5.53 -19.16
C LYS A 88 -29.46 -5.50 -20.59
N ASN A 89 -28.70 -4.47 -20.96
CA ASN A 89 -28.01 -4.39 -22.24
C ASN A 89 -26.67 -5.15 -22.13
N VAL A 90 -26.45 -6.10 -23.02
CA VAL A 90 -25.29 -7.00 -22.98
C VAL A 90 -24.59 -7.00 -24.33
N VAL A 91 -23.30 -6.73 -24.33
CA VAL A 91 -22.44 -6.99 -25.49
C VAL A 91 -21.78 -8.36 -25.31
N ILE A 92 -21.83 -9.20 -26.33
CA ILE A 92 -21.19 -10.52 -26.36
C ILE A 92 -20.13 -10.52 -27.44
N VAL A 93 -18.89 -10.82 -27.07
CA VAL A 93 -17.74 -10.83 -27.98
C VAL A 93 -17.22 -12.24 -28.17
N SER A 94 -17.40 -12.77 -29.38
CA SER A 94 -16.88 -14.08 -29.80
C SER A 94 -16.58 -14.08 -31.29
N ASN A 95 -15.55 -14.80 -31.71
CA ASN A 95 -15.27 -15.03 -33.13
C ASN A 95 -16.03 -16.24 -33.69
N GLY A 96 -16.56 -17.12 -32.82
CA GLY A 96 -17.28 -18.34 -33.21
C GLY A 96 -18.81 -18.21 -33.21
N GLY A 97 -19.33 -17.06 -32.75
CA GLY A 97 -20.77 -16.84 -32.54
C GLY A 97 -21.28 -17.49 -31.25
N ARG A 98 -22.24 -16.83 -30.58
CA ARG A 98 -22.84 -17.26 -29.31
C ARG A 98 -24.38 -17.13 -29.35
N GLU A 99 -24.98 -17.57 -30.44
CA GLU A 99 -26.43 -17.43 -30.69
C GLU A 99 -27.30 -18.07 -29.60
N ASN A 100 -26.93 -19.25 -29.10
CA ASN A 100 -27.66 -19.95 -28.03
C ASN A 100 -27.69 -19.12 -26.74
N LEU A 101 -26.53 -18.62 -26.31
CA LEU A 101 -26.41 -17.72 -25.18
C LEU A 101 -27.23 -16.44 -25.40
N ALA A 102 -27.13 -15.83 -26.58
CA ALA A 102 -27.87 -14.62 -26.90
C ALA A 102 -29.40 -14.85 -26.80
N ASN A 103 -29.90 -15.99 -27.29
CA ASN A 103 -31.31 -16.36 -27.20
C ASN A 103 -31.74 -16.62 -25.76
N LEU A 104 -30.97 -17.37 -24.98
CA LEU A 104 -31.21 -17.61 -23.55
C LEU A 104 -31.31 -16.29 -22.77
N LEU A 105 -30.38 -15.37 -23.03
CA LEU A 105 -30.38 -14.04 -22.39
C LEU A 105 -31.60 -13.22 -22.81
N LYS A 106 -32.03 -13.26 -24.08
CA LYS A 106 -33.26 -12.61 -24.55
C LYS A 106 -34.51 -13.16 -23.85
N GLU A 107 -34.61 -14.47 -23.66
CA GLU A 107 -35.71 -15.09 -22.91
C GLU A 107 -35.77 -14.60 -21.45
N LYS A 108 -34.61 -14.33 -20.85
CA LYS A 108 -34.47 -13.71 -19.51
C LYS A 108 -34.64 -12.18 -19.52
N GLY A 109 -34.99 -11.60 -20.67
CA GLY A 109 -35.28 -10.18 -20.85
C GLY A 109 -34.05 -9.29 -21.02
N PHE A 110 -32.88 -9.86 -21.35
CA PHE A 110 -31.70 -9.10 -21.74
C PHE A 110 -31.73 -8.71 -23.23
N LYS A 111 -31.16 -7.56 -23.55
CA LYS A 111 -30.94 -7.11 -24.92
C LYS A 111 -29.49 -7.39 -25.27
N THR A 112 -29.25 -8.21 -26.28
CA THR A 112 -27.90 -8.66 -26.63
C THR A 112 -27.45 -8.11 -27.98
N ILE A 113 -26.18 -7.72 -28.08
CA ILE A 113 -25.48 -7.43 -29.33
C ILE A 113 -24.27 -8.35 -29.41
N GLU A 114 -24.12 -9.08 -30.52
CA GLU A 114 -22.95 -9.92 -30.77
C GLU A 114 -21.94 -9.17 -31.64
N LEU A 115 -20.67 -9.21 -31.26
CA LEU A 115 -19.54 -8.59 -31.95
C LEU A 115 -18.35 -9.59 -31.98
N THR A 116 -17.41 -9.36 -32.89
CA THR A 116 -16.14 -10.10 -32.97
C THR A 116 -15.01 -9.32 -32.32
N HIS A 117 -13.89 -9.99 -32.02
CA HIS A 117 -12.69 -9.34 -31.48
C HIS A 117 -12.11 -8.26 -32.39
N PHE A 118 -12.33 -8.35 -33.70
CA PHE A 118 -11.82 -7.38 -34.67
C PHE A 118 -12.59 -6.07 -34.65
N GLU A 119 -13.83 -6.10 -34.16
CA GLU A 119 -14.68 -4.94 -34.05
C GLU A 119 -14.42 -4.16 -32.76
N ILE A 120 -13.78 -4.74 -31.74
CA ILE A 120 -13.58 -4.06 -30.45
C ILE A 120 -12.28 -3.27 -30.44
N LYS A 121 -12.38 -1.94 -30.39
CA LYS A 121 -11.22 -1.05 -30.19
C LYS A 121 -10.89 -0.88 -28.72
N PHE A 122 -11.84 -0.44 -27.91
CA PHE A 122 -11.63 -0.14 -26.48
C PHE A 122 -12.93 -0.22 -25.68
N ILE A 123 -12.81 -0.37 -24.36
CA ILE A 123 -13.94 -0.41 -23.42
C ILE A 123 -13.61 0.55 -22.28
N TYR A 124 -14.58 1.36 -21.88
CA TYR A 124 -14.47 2.28 -20.75
C TYR A 124 -15.80 2.38 -20.00
N GLY A 125 -15.77 3.09 -18.86
CA GLY A 125 -16.88 3.11 -17.92
C GLY A 125 -16.76 1.98 -16.90
N ALA A 126 -17.89 1.61 -16.32
CA ALA A 126 -18.03 0.61 -15.27
C ALA A 126 -19.40 -0.05 -15.38
N ALA A 127 -19.66 -1.12 -14.62
CA ALA A 127 -20.95 -1.84 -14.67
C ALA A 127 -22.16 -0.87 -14.65
N GLY A 128 -23.11 -1.10 -15.57
CA GLY A 128 -24.28 -0.25 -15.79
C GLY A 128 -24.07 1.02 -16.62
N GLU A 129 -22.83 1.40 -16.90
CA GLU A 129 -22.44 2.58 -17.68
C GLU A 129 -21.19 2.24 -18.53
N LEU A 130 -21.12 1.01 -19.05
CA LEU A 130 -20.03 0.61 -19.94
C LEU A 130 -20.31 1.18 -21.32
N SER A 131 -19.25 1.63 -21.99
CA SER A 131 -19.30 1.98 -23.41
C SER A 131 -18.19 1.27 -24.15
N VAL A 132 -18.56 0.66 -25.27
CA VAL A 132 -17.70 -0.15 -26.12
C VAL A 132 -17.48 0.60 -27.42
N LEU A 133 -16.23 0.93 -27.73
CA LEU A 133 -15.87 1.57 -28.98
C LEU A 133 -15.69 0.50 -30.06
N VAL A 134 -16.60 0.50 -31.03
CA VAL A 134 -16.73 -0.50 -32.10
C VAL A 134 -16.21 0.05 -33.42
N LEU A 135 -15.37 -0.73 -34.10
CA LEU A 135 -14.83 -0.47 -35.44
C LEU A 135 -15.74 -1.06 -36.51
N ARG A 136 -16.12 -0.23 -37.48
CA ARG A 136 -16.84 -0.62 -38.69
C ARG A 136 -16.15 -0.02 -39.92
N PRO A 137 -16.43 -0.52 -41.14
CA PRO A 137 -15.83 0.03 -42.37
C PRO A 137 -16.09 1.53 -42.58
N ASP A 138 -17.18 2.05 -42.03
CA ASP A 138 -17.67 3.42 -42.16
C ASP A 138 -17.30 4.33 -40.97
N GLY A 139 -16.62 3.82 -39.94
CA GLY A 139 -16.12 4.63 -38.83
C GLY A 139 -16.04 3.90 -37.50
N GLU A 140 -15.98 4.70 -36.43
CA GLU A 140 -16.01 4.23 -35.04
C GLU A 140 -17.33 4.64 -34.40
N PHE A 141 -17.95 3.72 -33.66
CA PHE A 141 -19.23 3.94 -33.01
C PHE A 141 -19.19 3.47 -31.56
N GLU A 142 -19.87 4.19 -30.68
CA GLU A 142 -19.99 3.82 -29.27
C GLU A 142 -21.25 2.98 -29.06
N VAL A 143 -21.10 1.85 -28.37
CA VAL A 143 -22.21 0.97 -27.98
C VAL A 143 -22.24 0.90 -26.46
N ASP A 144 -23.27 1.48 -25.87
CA ASP A 144 -23.48 1.43 -24.43
C ASP A 144 -24.09 0.10 -24.00
N CYS A 145 -23.57 -0.46 -22.91
CA CYS A 145 -24.07 -1.68 -22.31
C CYS A 145 -23.93 -1.68 -20.79
N ASP A 146 -24.66 -2.58 -20.13
CA ASP A 146 -24.55 -2.80 -18.70
C ASP A 146 -23.51 -3.87 -18.37
N PHE A 147 -23.38 -4.85 -19.27
CA PHE A 147 -22.46 -5.98 -19.16
C PHE A 147 -21.76 -6.27 -20.49
N PHE A 148 -20.48 -6.61 -20.39
CA PHE A 148 -19.62 -6.99 -21.52
C PHE A 148 -19.11 -8.42 -21.29
N LEU A 149 -19.52 -9.33 -22.15
CA LEU A 149 -19.12 -10.73 -22.12
C LEU A 149 -18.13 -10.99 -23.25
N VAL A 150 -17.00 -11.62 -22.97
CA VAL A 150 -15.97 -11.89 -23.98
C VAL A 150 -15.38 -13.28 -23.82
N GLU A 151 -15.17 -13.97 -24.93
CA GLU A 151 -14.36 -15.19 -24.97
C GLU A 151 -12.92 -14.89 -25.30
N ASN A 152 -11.98 -15.47 -24.55
CA ASN A 152 -10.54 -15.29 -24.77
C ASN A 152 -10.15 -13.81 -24.73
N ALA A 153 -10.54 -13.15 -23.64
CA ALA A 153 -10.36 -11.73 -23.43
C ALA A 153 -8.89 -11.33 -23.55
N ARG A 154 -8.66 -10.17 -24.19
CA ARG A 154 -7.37 -9.47 -24.06
C ARG A 154 -7.31 -8.81 -22.68
N GLU A 155 -6.12 -8.63 -22.13
CA GLU A 155 -5.94 -8.13 -20.75
C GLU A 155 -6.71 -6.83 -20.46
N TYR A 156 -6.76 -5.90 -21.42
CA TYR A 156 -7.48 -4.63 -21.24
C TYR A 156 -9.00 -4.77 -21.15
N MET A 157 -9.58 -5.86 -21.68
CA MET A 157 -11.04 -6.05 -21.79
C MET A 157 -11.70 -6.46 -20.48
N LEU A 158 -10.92 -6.83 -19.47
CA LEU A 158 -11.42 -7.27 -18.16
C LEU A 158 -11.06 -6.27 -17.04
N LYS A 159 -10.61 -5.06 -17.41
CA LYS A 159 -10.19 -4.06 -16.42
C LYS A 159 -11.35 -3.30 -15.81
N GLN A 160 -12.50 -3.27 -16.45
CA GLN A 160 -13.71 -2.62 -15.98
C GLN A 160 -14.65 -3.63 -15.30
N SER A 161 -15.34 -3.18 -14.26
CA SER A 161 -16.47 -3.89 -13.68
C SER A 161 -17.57 -4.14 -14.72
N GLY A 162 -18.29 -5.24 -14.59
CA GLY A 162 -19.30 -5.66 -15.57
C GLY A 162 -18.72 -6.31 -16.84
N CYS A 163 -17.39 -6.41 -16.96
CA CYS A 163 -16.72 -7.16 -18.01
C CYS A 163 -16.33 -8.57 -17.53
N TYR A 164 -16.67 -9.61 -18.30
CA TYR A 164 -16.48 -11.00 -17.89
C TYR A 164 -15.88 -11.87 -18.99
N GLU A 165 -14.90 -12.68 -18.61
CA GLU A 165 -14.45 -13.83 -19.40
C GLU A 165 -15.50 -14.94 -19.34
N ILE A 166 -15.92 -15.41 -20.51
CA ILE A 166 -16.96 -16.44 -20.67
C ILE A 166 -16.48 -17.72 -21.37
N ALA A 167 -15.21 -17.78 -21.80
CA ALA A 167 -14.65 -19.01 -22.34
C ALA A 167 -14.67 -20.12 -21.27
N GLY A 168 -15.14 -21.31 -21.69
CA GLY A 168 -15.23 -22.48 -20.81
C GLY A 168 -16.39 -22.47 -19.80
N LYS A 169 -17.25 -21.44 -19.81
CA LYS A 169 -18.50 -21.40 -19.02
C LYS A 169 -19.68 -21.87 -19.86
N SER A 170 -20.63 -22.56 -19.23
CA SER A 170 -21.93 -22.88 -19.83
C SER A 170 -22.84 -21.65 -19.91
N ASP A 171 -23.81 -21.68 -20.82
CA ASP A 171 -24.75 -20.57 -21.01
C ASP A 171 -25.58 -20.30 -19.75
N ASP A 172 -25.96 -21.36 -19.01
CA ASP A 172 -26.68 -21.24 -17.74
C ASP A 172 -25.84 -20.59 -16.64
N GLU A 173 -24.55 -20.90 -16.54
CA GLU A 173 -23.64 -20.24 -15.59
C GLU A 173 -23.50 -18.74 -15.89
N ILE A 174 -23.43 -18.38 -17.17
CA ILE A 174 -23.34 -16.97 -17.60
C ILE A 174 -24.66 -16.24 -17.29
N ALA A 175 -25.81 -16.86 -17.58
CA ALA A 175 -27.09 -16.27 -17.27
C ALA A 175 -27.31 -16.09 -15.76
N ALA A 176 -26.93 -17.09 -14.95
CA ALA A 176 -26.99 -17.01 -13.49
C ALA A 176 -26.06 -15.92 -12.94
N LEU A 177 -24.87 -15.74 -13.54
CA LEU A 177 -23.97 -14.64 -13.20
C LEU A 177 -24.66 -13.28 -13.42
N LEU A 178 -25.27 -13.05 -14.58
CA LEU A 178 -25.94 -11.78 -14.87
C LEU A 178 -27.17 -11.55 -13.99
N ASP A 179 -27.97 -12.59 -13.74
CA ASP A 179 -29.12 -12.54 -12.83
C ASP A 179 -28.70 -12.18 -11.39
N ALA A 180 -27.51 -12.61 -10.95
CA ALA A 180 -26.98 -12.24 -9.64
C ALA A 180 -26.49 -10.78 -9.55
N GLN A 181 -26.19 -10.15 -10.69
CA GLN A 181 -25.64 -8.79 -10.76
C GLN A 181 -26.68 -7.73 -11.15
N SER A 182 -27.82 -8.14 -11.71
CA SER A 182 -28.93 -7.27 -12.12
C SER A 182 -30.18 -7.49 -11.25
N PRO A 183 -30.99 -6.46 -10.94
CA PRO A 183 -30.92 -5.08 -11.45
C PRO A 183 -30.03 -4.17 -10.60
N LYS A 184 -29.34 -4.70 -9.59
CA LYS A 184 -28.49 -3.94 -8.68
C LYS A 184 -27.12 -4.60 -8.55
N PHE A 185 -26.10 -3.94 -9.06
CA PHE A 185 -24.72 -4.35 -8.93
C PHE A 185 -24.20 -3.94 -7.56
N LYS A 186 -23.77 -4.92 -6.74
CA LYS A 186 -23.28 -4.70 -5.38
C LYS A 186 -21.77 -4.71 -5.35
N PHE A 187 -21.17 -3.74 -4.67
CA PHE A 187 -19.71 -3.61 -4.52
C PHE A 187 -19.37 -2.95 -3.18
N LYS A 188 -18.08 -2.94 -2.81
CA LYS A 188 -17.60 -2.41 -1.53
C LYS A 188 -16.38 -1.51 -1.70
N SER A 189 -16.15 -0.61 -0.74
CA SER A 189 -14.87 0.11 -0.63
C SER A 189 -13.80 -0.74 0.08
N HIS A 190 -12.96 -1.40 -0.70
CA HIS A 190 -11.91 -2.28 -0.15
C HIS A 190 -10.61 -1.58 0.26
N VAL A 191 -10.49 -0.28 -0.01
CA VAL A 191 -9.29 0.50 0.29
C VAL A 191 -9.69 1.84 0.90
N HIS A 192 -9.01 2.21 1.98
CA HIS A 192 -9.08 3.53 2.58
C HIS A 192 -7.89 4.38 2.12
N TYR A 193 -8.13 5.65 1.78
CA TYR A 193 -7.12 6.57 1.29
C TYR A 193 -7.00 7.81 2.19
N ASP A 194 -5.79 8.08 2.67
CA ASP A 194 -5.40 9.29 3.38
C ASP A 194 -4.50 10.16 2.49
N SER A 195 -5.05 11.28 2.01
CA SER A 195 -4.34 12.17 1.11
C SER A 195 -3.22 12.96 1.79
N THR A 196 -3.26 13.14 3.10
CA THR A 196 -2.31 13.97 3.86
C THR A 196 -0.91 13.36 3.90
N ILE A 197 -0.82 12.03 3.85
CA ILE A 197 0.44 11.27 3.83
C ILE A 197 0.76 10.66 2.46
N CYS A 198 -0.07 10.93 1.45
CA CYS A 198 0.16 10.46 0.08
C CYS A 198 1.40 11.13 -0.53
N GLN A 199 2.21 10.35 -1.25
CA GLN A 199 3.41 10.88 -1.92
C GLN A 199 3.12 11.44 -3.31
N TYR A 200 1.88 11.32 -3.81
CA TYR A 200 1.46 11.88 -5.10
C TYR A 200 0.63 13.15 -4.94
N HIS A 201 -0.25 13.19 -3.94
CA HIS A 201 -1.21 14.27 -3.72
C HIS A 201 -0.57 15.68 -3.71
N GLU A 202 -1.09 16.57 -4.57
CA GLU A 202 -0.71 17.99 -4.68
C GLU A 202 0.81 18.26 -4.84
N ARG A 203 1.57 17.28 -5.34
CA ARG A 203 2.99 17.48 -5.64
C ARG A 203 3.15 18.31 -6.91
N ARG A 204 4.24 19.07 -7.00
CA ARG A 204 4.57 19.85 -8.23
C ARG A 204 5.01 18.96 -9.39
N HIS A 205 5.47 17.75 -9.10
CA HIS A 205 6.00 16.80 -10.07
C HIS A 205 5.45 15.41 -9.79
N GLU A 206 5.29 14.61 -10.84
CA GLU A 206 4.93 13.21 -10.72
C GLU A 206 6.12 12.39 -10.18
N ILE A 207 6.02 11.99 -8.91
CA ILE A 207 7.10 11.26 -8.20
C ILE A 207 6.66 9.88 -7.66
N CYS A 208 5.36 9.63 -7.60
CA CYS A 208 4.81 8.39 -7.06
C CYS A 208 3.56 7.99 -7.85
N GLY A 209 3.41 6.71 -8.13
CA GLY A 209 2.23 6.18 -8.82
C GLY A 209 2.07 4.68 -8.67
N ARG A 210 2.79 4.08 -7.71
CA ARG A 210 2.93 2.62 -7.61
C ARG A 210 1.61 1.93 -7.34
N CYS A 211 0.69 2.58 -6.62
CA CYS A 211 -0.66 2.05 -6.42
C CYS A 211 -1.45 1.91 -7.72
N VAL A 212 -1.26 2.83 -8.67
CA VAL A 212 -1.86 2.80 -10.01
C VAL A 212 -1.22 1.69 -10.84
N GLU A 213 0.12 1.60 -10.83
CA GLU A 213 0.87 0.55 -11.53
C GLU A 213 0.58 -0.87 -11.00
N ALA A 214 0.31 -0.99 -9.69
CA ALA A 214 -0.02 -2.26 -9.05
C ALA A 214 -1.49 -2.65 -9.22
N CYS A 215 -2.36 -1.73 -9.65
CA CYS A 215 -3.77 -1.99 -9.86
C CYS A 215 -3.96 -2.84 -11.13
N PRO A 216 -4.53 -4.05 -11.05
CA PRO A 216 -4.81 -4.86 -12.24
C PRO A 216 -6.02 -4.36 -13.03
N THR A 217 -6.84 -3.47 -12.45
CA THR A 217 -8.04 -2.89 -13.04
C THR A 217 -7.85 -1.39 -13.29
N VAL A 218 -8.94 -0.67 -13.61
CA VAL A 218 -8.96 0.80 -13.67
C VAL A 218 -9.40 1.46 -12.36
N ALA A 219 -9.33 0.73 -11.23
CA ALA A 219 -9.85 1.21 -9.94
C ALA A 219 -9.08 2.42 -9.36
N ILE A 220 -7.85 2.67 -9.80
CA ILE A 220 -7.05 3.81 -9.34
C ILE A 220 -6.48 4.51 -10.57
N LEU A 221 -6.79 5.80 -10.71
CA LEU A 221 -6.32 6.64 -11.80
C LEU A 221 -5.59 7.87 -11.27
N LYS A 222 -4.66 8.39 -12.07
CA LYS A 222 -4.00 9.67 -11.84
C LYS A 222 -4.81 10.78 -12.50
N GLU A 223 -5.18 11.78 -11.73
CA GLU A 223 -5.50 13.10 -12.24
C GLU A 223 -4.19 13.91 -12.18
N ASP A 224 -3.74 14.40 -13.34
CA ASP A 224 -2.39 14.91 -13.50
C ASP A 224 -2.24 16.43 -13.29
N GLU A 225 -3.31 17.22 -13.44
CA GLU A 225 -3.22 18.67 -13.32
C GLU A 225 -3.03 19.08 -11.85
N THR A 226 -3.79 18.45 -10.95
CA THR A 226 -3.72 18.72 -9.51
C THR A 226 -3.04 17.60 -8.71
N LYS A 227 -2.55 16.56 -9.40
CA LYS A 227 -1.91 15.37 -8.80
C LYS A 227 -2.81 14.67 -7.78
N HIS A 228 -4.08 14.51 -8.11
CA HIS A 228 -5.02 13.73 -7.29
C HIS A 228 -5.11 12.27 -7.75
N LEU A 229 -5.33 11.35 -6.81
CA LEU A 229 -5.70 9.98 -7.14
C LEU A 229 -7.22 9.87 -7.13
N VAL A 230 -7.78 9.28 -8.19
CA VAL A 230 -9.20 8.99 -8.32
C VAL A 230 -9.42 7.51 -8.09
N PHE A 231 -10.42 7.17 -7.27
CA PHE A 231 -10.71 5.79 -6.88
C PHE A 231 -12.10 5.37 -7.38
N SER A 232 -12.15 4.32 -8.17
CA SER A 232 -13.38 3.63 -8.55
C SER A 232 -13.56 2.40 -7.68
N HIS A 233 -14.48 2.48 -6.71
CA HIS A 233 -14.79 1.34 -5.83
C HIS A 233 -15.48 0.19 -6.59
N ILE A 234 -16.25 0.50 -7.63
CA ILE A 234 -16.96 -0.51 -8.43
C ILE A 234 -15.99 -1.36 -9.27
N ASP A 235 -14.87 -0.78 -9.71
CA ASP A 235 -13.82 -1.51 -10.46
C ASP A 235 -12.77 -2.17 -9.55
N CYS A 236 -12.90 -2.03 -8.23
CA CYS A 236 -11.98 -2.62 -7.27
C CYS A 236 -12.29 -4.11 -7.04
N ILE A 237 -11.36 -4.98 -7.38
CA ILE A 237 -11.52 -6.45 -7.24
C ILE A 237 -11.05 -7.00 -5.88
N ASN A 238 -10.85 -6.15 -4.87
CA ASN A 238 -10.40 -6.54 -3.53
C ASN A 238 -9.04 -7.29 -3.47
N CYS A 239 -8.11 -7.08 -4.42
CA CYS A 239 -6.83 -7.79 -4.40
C CYS A 239 -5.82 -7.21 -3.39
N GLY A 240 -5.93 -5.91 -3.07
CA GLY A 240 -5.05 -5.24 -2.11
C GLY A 240 -3.63 -4.88 -2.61
N GLY A 241 -3.31 -5.11 -3.89
CA GLY A 241 -1.97 -4.85 -4.44
C GLY A 241 -1.47 -3.40 -4.28
N CYS A 242 -2.38 -2.43 -4.27
CA CYS A 242 -2.04 -1.02 -4.04
C CYS A 242 -1.61 -0.73 -2.58
N VAL A 243 -2.09 -1.51 -1.61
CA VAL A 243 -1.76 -1.37 -0.19
C VAL A 243 -0.34 -1.87 0.08
N SER A 244 0.04 -3.02 -0.50
CA SER A 244 1.39 -3.59 -0.28
C SER A 244 2.50 -2.66 -0.76
N VAL A 245 2.28 -1.97 -1.90
CA VAL A 245 3.28 -1.06 -2.50
C VAL A 245 3.23 0.39 -1.98
N CYS A 246 2.26 0.76 -1.14
CA CYS A 246 2.17 2.11 -0.61
C CYS A 246 3.24 2.34 0.48
N PRO A 247 4.25 3.21 0.27
CA PRO A 247 5.36 3.34 1.22
C PRO A 247 4.98 4.14 2.47
N SER A 248 4.12 5.17 2.33
CA SER A 248 3.69 5.98 3.46
C SER A 248 2.57 5.33 4.29
N GLY A 249 1.88 4.34 3.72
CA GLY A 249 0.64 3.80 4.29
C GLY A 249 -0.59 4.67 4.04
N ALA A 250 -0.53 5.60 3.07
CA ALA A 250 -1.67 6.39 2.61
C ALA A 250 -2.84 5.53 2.10
N LEU A 251 -2.55 4.31 1.64
CA LEU A 251 -3.56 3.30 1.37
C LEU A 251 -3.54 2.26 2.50
N ASP A 252 -4.72 1.96 3.03
CA ASP A 252 -4.93 0.90 4.00
C ASP A 252 -6.02 -0.06 3.51
N TYR A 253 -5.94 -1.32 3.93
CA TYR A 253 -6.85 -2.36 3.48
C TYR A 253 -8.14 -2.34 4.32
N SER A 254 -9.29 -2.02 3.71
CA SER A 254 -10.52 -1.77 4.48
C SER A 254 -11.02 -3.00 5.22
N ASP A 255 -10.96 -4.19 4.61
CA ASP A 255 -11.47 -5.43 5.21
C ASP A 255 -10.62 -5.89 6.41
N MET A 256 -9.35 -5.47 6.49
CA MET A 256 -8.44 -5.76 7.61
C MET A 256 -7.37 -4.66 7.72
N PRO A 257 -7.72 -3.48 8.29
CA PRO A 257 -6.78 -2.37 8.39
C PRO A 257 -5.58 -2.73 9.27
N ARG A 258 -4.47 -1.99 9.17
CA ARG A 258 -3.22 -2.32 9.89
C ARG A 258 -3.40 -2.57 11.39
N ASN A 259 -4.24 -1.79 12.07
CA ASN A 259 -4.52 -1.98 13.49
C ASN A 259 -5.28 -3.28 13.77
N SER A 260 -6.22 -3.67 12.91
CA SER A 260 -6.90 -4.97 12.98
C SER A 260 -5.92 -6.10 12.74
N PHE A 261 -5.10 -5.99 11.68
CA PHE A 261 -4.05 -6.97 11.37
C PHE A 261 -3.11 -7.19 12.57
N ALA A 262 -2.64 -6.11 13.21
CA ALA A 262 -1.75 -6.20 14.38
C ALA A 262 -2.43 -6.82 15.61
N GLN A 263 -3.73 -6.57 15.83
CA GLN A 263 -4.50 -7.22 16.90
C GLN A 263 -4.65 -8.73 16.65
N ILE A 264 -4.97 -9.11 15.42
CA ILE A 264 -5.09 -10.52 15.04
C ILE A 264 -3.73 -11.21 15.15
N ALA A 265 -2.65 -10.58 14.68
CA ALA A 265 -1.30 -11.13 14.76
C ALA A 265 -0.87 -11.47 16.21
N LYS A 266 -1.29 -10.67 17.21
CA LYS A 266 -1.05 -10.95 18.63
C LYS A 266 -1.67 -12.26 19.11
N LEU A 267 -2.81 -12.66 18.55
CA LEU A 267 -3.44 -13.92 18.89
C LEU A 267 -2.55 -15.12 18.50
N TYR A 268 -1.75 -14.98 17.43
CA TYR A 268 -0.87 -16.02 16.90
C TYR A 268 0.42 -16.24 17.72
N ARG A 269 0.55 -15.60 18.90
CA ARG A 269 1.69 -15.83 19.78
C ARG A 269 1.90 -17.32 20.06
N GLY A 270 3.06 -17.86 19.71
CA GLY A 270 3.36 -19.28 19.89
C GLY A 270 2.66 -20.21 18.90
N ARG A 271 2.22 -19.68 17.74
CA ARG A 271 1.71 -20.46 16.59
C ARG A 271 2.45 -20.07 15.32
N ILE A 272 2.49 -20.98 14.36
CA ILE A 272 2.94 -20.70 12.99
C ILE A 272 1.72 -20.28 12.17
N ALA A 273 1.77 -19.10 11.57
CA ALA A 273 0.69 -18.61 10.72
C ALA A 273 0.81 -19.17 9.30
N LEU A 274 -0.24 -19.87 8.86
CA LEU A 274 -0.44 -20.31 7.48
C LEU A 274 -1.40 -19.33 6.79
N VAL A 275 -0.88 -18.34 6.09
CA VAL A 275 -1.68 -17.37 5.35
C VAL A 275 -2.39 -18.06 4.19
N VAL A 276 -3.72 -17.96 4.18
CA VAL A 276 -4.60 -18.55 3.15
C VAL A 276 -5.61 -17.53 2.65
N PRO A 277 -5.94 -17.52 1.35
CA PRO A 277 -7.05 -16.72 0.85
C PRO A 277 -8.38 -17.24 1.40
N ALA A 278 -9.23 -16.36 1.94
CA ALA A 278 -10.54 -16.71 2.50
C ALA A 278 -11.49 -17.32 1.44
N LYS A 279 -11.24 -17.03 0.17
CA LYS A 279 -12.00 -17.58 -0.98
C LYS A 279 -11.40 -18.87 -1.55
N ALA A 280 -10.25 -19.33 -1.04
CA ALA A 280 -9.63 -20.54 -1.52
C ALA A 280 -10.50 -21.76 -1.16
N ASN A 281 -10.57 -22.73 -2.07
CA ASN A 281 -11.20 -24.02 -1.76
C ASN A 281 -10.22 -24.87 -0.94
N LEU A 282 -10.16 -24.61 0.37
CA LEU A 282 -9.28 -25.31 1.30
C LEU A 282 -9.73 -26.76 1.56
N GLU A 283 -11.00 -27.10 1.31
CA GLU A 283 -11.52 -28.44 1.55
C GLU A 283 -10.90 -29.50 0.63
N ASN A 284 -10.42 -29.08 -0.54
CA ASN A 284 -9.77 -29.97 -1.51
C ASN A 284 -8.28 -30.21 -1.22
N LEU A 285 -7.69 -29.53 -0.23
CA LEU A 285 -6.26 -29.68 0.07
C LEU A 285 -6.02 -30.92 0.93
N SER A 286 -5.23 -31.85 0.38
CA SER A 286 -4.82 -33.05 1.11
C SER A 286 -3.50 -32.84 1.85
N VAL A 287 -3.53 -32.08 2.95
CA VAL A 287 -2.34 -31.73 3.75
C VAL A 287 -2.53 -32.07 5.22
N ASN A 288 -1.43 -32.39 5.91
CA ASN A 288 -1.44 -32.53 7.37
C ASN A 288 -0.82 -31.27 7.97
N LEU A 289 -1.53 -30.60 8.88
CA LEU A 289 -1.03 -29.42 9.58
C LEU A 289 -0.26 -29.87 10.82
N PRO A 290 1.05 -29.59 10.90
CA PRO A 290 1.81 -29.80 12.13
C PRO A 290 1.19 -29.08 13.32
N ALA A 291 1.49 -29.55 14.52
CA ALA A 291 1.01 -28.93 15.75
C ALA A 291 1.37 -27.43 15.79
N ASN A 292 0.43 -26.60 16.25
CA ASN A 292 0.52 -25.14 16.30
C ASN A 292 0.59 -24.41 14.94
N VAL A 293 0.32 -25.06 13.81
CA VAL A 293 0.13 -24.37 12.52
C VAL A 293 -1.35 -24.03 12.33
N LEU A 294 -1.67 -22.73 12.28
CA LEU A 294 -3.04 -22.23 12.18
C LEU A 294 -3.25 -21.41 10.91
N PRO A 295 -4.41 -21.55 10.23
CA PRO A 295 -4.71 -20.75 9.06
C PRO A 295 -4.98 -19.29 9.43
N PHE A 296 -4.25 -18.37 8.80
CA PHE A 296 -4.47 -16.93 8.86
C PHE A 296 -5.21 -16.50 7.58
N ALA A 297 -6.54 -16.41 7.66
CA ALA A 297 -7.36 -16.10 6.50
C ALA A 297 -7.32 -14.62 6.12
N ILE A 298 -7.02 -14.35 4.84
CA ILE A 298 -7.01 -13.01 4.24
C ILE A 298 -7.99 -12.91 3.07
N SER A 299 -8.74 -11.81 2.97
CA SER A 299 -9.72 -11.61 1.89
C SER A 299 -9.07 -11.19 0.57
N GLY A 300 -8.03 -10.36 0.62
CA GLY A 300 -7.23 -9.93 -0.53
C GLY A 300 -5.84 -10.53 -0.48
N GLU A 301 -5.41 -11.16 -1.57
CA GLU A 301 -4.20 -11.97 -1.60
C GLU A 301 -2.88 -11.18 -1.82
N ARG A 302 -2.96 -9.85 -2.03
CA ARG A 302 -1.82 -9.01 -2.44
C ARG A 302 -1.56 -7.78 -1.56
N PHE A 303 -2.23 -7.63 -0.41
CA PHE A 303 -2.04 -6.45 0.48
C PHE A 303 -0.89 -6.58 1.48
N LEU A 304 -0.38 -7.80 1.69
CA LEU A 304 0.68 -8.04 2.65
C LEU A 304 1.95 -7.27 2.25
N SER A 305 2.43 -6.45 3.16
CA SER A 305 3.60 -5.60 2.99
C SER A 305 4.69 -6.05 3.95
N GLU A 306 5.87 -5.44 3.84
CA GLU A 306 6.99 -5.66 4.74
C GLU A 306 6.61 -5.40 6.20
N THR A 307 5.74 -4.41 6.43
CA THR A 307 5.19 -4.11 7.75
C THR A 307 4.25 -5.20 8.24
N HIS A 308 3.29 -5.64 7.41
CA HIS A 308 2.33 -6.69 7.78
C HIS A 308 3.05 -7.99 8.15
N LEU A 309 3.97 -8.42 7.29
CA LEU A 309 4.68 -9.67 7.47
C LEU A 309 5.62 -9.60 8.68
N LEU A 310 6.37 -8.50 8.88
CA LEU A 310 7.21 -8.35 10.07
C LEU A 310 6.39 -8.32 11.36
N THR A 311 5.23 -7.67 11.36
CA THR A 311 4.29 -7.73 12.48
C THR A 311 3.88 -9.18 12.77
N LEU A 312 3.46 -9.95 11.78
CA LEU A 312 3.04 -11.34 11.98
C LEU A 312 4.19 -12.24 12.45
N LEU A 313 5.38 -12.11 11.86
CA LEU A 313 6.58 -12.84 12.25
C LEU A 313 6.96 -12.58 13.72
N GLN A 314 6.93 -11.31 14.14
CA GLN A 314 7.31 -10.94 15.49
C GLN A 314 6.24 -11.24 16.55
N GLU A 315 4.95 -11.02 16.27
CA GLU A 315 3.91 -11.34 17.25
C GLU A 315 3.81 -12.87 17.44
N SER A 316 3.95 -13.64 16.36
CA SER A 316 3.94 -15.11 16.43
C SER A 316 5.22 -15.68 17.05
N GLY A 317 6.38 -15.09 16.74
CA GLY A 317 7.70 -15.65 17.05
C GLY A 317 8.11 -16.80 16.12
N ALA A 318 7.47 -16.92 14.96
CA ALA A 318 7.64 -18.05 14.06
C ALA A 318 7.75 -17.62 12.59
N GLN A 319 8.21 -18.55 11.75
CA GLN A 319 8.10 -18.38 10.29
C GLN A 319 6.64 -18.25 9.87
N VAL A 320 6.41 -17.53 8.78
CA VAL A 320 5.10 -17.43 8.14
C VAL A 320 5.08 -18.30 6.88
N VAL A 321 4.05 -19.10 6.72
CA VAL A 321 3.81 -19.86 5.48
C VAL A 321 2.72 -19.15 4.69
N ILE A 322 2.92 -18.90 3.40
CA ILE A 322 1.89 -18.32 2.52
C ILE A 322 1.50 -19.34 1.47
N TYR A 323 0.23 -19.75 1.47
CA TYR A 323 -0.33 -20.61 0.43
C TYR A 323 -1.10 -19.79 -0.60
N GLU A 324 -0.43 -19.42 -1.69
CA GLU A 324 -1.03 -18.66 -2.79
C GLU A 324 -0.16 -18.80 -4.05
N LYS A 325 -0.80 -19.05 -5.20
CA LYS A 325 -0.14 -19.17 -6.50
C LYS A 325 0.47 -17.83 -6.93
N ASN A 326 -0.22 -16.73 -6.68
CA ASN A 326 0.24 -15.39 -7.04
C ASN A 326 -0.02 -14.37 -5.92
N ILE A 327 0.99 -14.17 -5.06
CA ILE A 327 0.96 -13.22 -3.95
C ILE A 327 1.04 -11.74 -4.39
N GLY A 328 1.21 -11.46 -5.69
CA GLY A 328 1.42 -10.12 -6.21
C GLY A 328 2.85 -9.59 -6.03
N LYS A 329 3.21 -8.59 -6.83
CA LYS A 329 4.59 -8.05 -6.88
C LYS A 329 5.01 -7.37 -5.57
N GLY A 330 4.11 -6.59 -4.95
CA GLY A 330 4.41 -5.91 -3.68
C GLY A 330 4.67 -6.89 -2.53
N THR A 331 3.80 -7.89 -2.34
CA THR A 331 4.02 -8.93 -1.32
C THR A 331 5.30 -9.72 -1.59
N LYS A 332 5.60 -10.02 -2.85
CA LYS A 332 6.85 -10.70 -3.22
C LYS A 332 8.08 -9.88 -2.78
N ASP A 333 8.10 -8.59 -3.07
CA ASP A 333 9.18 -7.71 -2.65
C ASP A 333 9.30 -7.65 -1.12
N ALA A 334 8.18 -7.64 -0.40
CA ALA A 334 8.17 -7.70 1.07
C ALA A 334 8.76 -9.01 1.61
N VAL A 335 8.42 -10.15 1.00
CA VAL A 335 8.99 -11.46 1.32
C VAL A 335 10.50 -11.48 1.07
N ASP A 336 10.95 -10.97 -0.07
CA ASP A 336 12.36 -10.95 -0.43
C ASP A 336 13.19 -10.05 0.51
N ILE A 337 12.65 -8.91 0.93
CA ILE A 337 13.27 -8.02 1.93
C ILE A 337 13.40 -8.74 3.27
N LEU A 338 12.31 -9.33 3.77
CA LEU A 338 12.30 -9.95 5.10
C LEU A 338 13.14 -11.24 5.15
N ASN A 339 13.16 -12.02 4.08
CA ASN A 339 14.03 -13.19 4.00
C ASN A 339 15.51 -12.80 4.06
N GLN A 340 15.95 -11.75 3.35
CA GLN A 340 17.33 -11.26 3.48
C GLN A 340 17.65 -10.81 4.91
N ILE A 341 16.72 -10.10 5.57
CA ILE A 341 16.91 -9.62 6.95
C ILE A 341 17.04 -10.80 7.93
N TYR A 342 16.14 -11.78 7.82
CA TYR A 342 16.14 -12.95 8.71
C TYR A 342 17.32 -13.89 8.43
N GLU A 343 17.77 -14.00 7.18
CA GLU A 343 18.97 -14.76 6.83
C GLU A 343 20.21 -14.14 7.48
N LEU A 344 20.32 -12.80 7.51
CA LEU A 344 21.42 -12.11 8.18
C LEU A 344 21.38 -12.22 9.71
N LYS A 345 20.19 -12.15 10.33
CA LYS A 345 20.05 -12.14 11.80
C LYS A 345 20.01 -13.55 12.40
N PHE A 346 19.28 -14.46 11.78
CA PHE A 346 18.91 -15.76 12.34
C PHE A 346 19.44 -16.94 11.51
N ASN A 347 20.03 -16.70 10.33
CA ASN A 347 20.40 -17.74 9.38
C ASN A 347 19.21 -18.61 8.93
N GLU A 348 18.03 -17.99 8.85
CA GLU A 348 16.77 -18.64 8.49
C GLU A 348 15.94 -17.75 7.56
N LYS A 349 15.09 -18.35 6.73
CA LYS A 349 14.07 -17.57 6.02
C LYS A 349 12.96 -17.14 6.97
N ALA A 350 12.42 -15.95 6.75
CA ALA A 350 11.26 -15.47 7.49
C ALA A 350 9.95 -16.09 6.96
N VAL A 351 9.81 -16.10 5.64
CA VAL A 351 8.55 -16.44 4.96
C VAL A 351 8.77 -17.54 3.92
N LEU A 352 7.94 -18.57 3.98
CA LEU A 352 7.91 -19.70 3.05
C LEU A 352 6.69 -19.58 2.13
N VAL A 353 6.91 -19.37 0.83
CA VAL A 353 5.81 -19.24 -0.16
C VAL A 353 5.56 -20.58 -0.84
N ALA A 354 4.30 -21.02 -0.81
CA ALA A 354 3.83 -22.28 -1.37
C ALA A 354 2.78 -22.03 -2.46
N PRO A 355 3.14 -22.07 -3.75
CA PRO A 355 2.22 -21.79 -4.85
C PRO A 355 1.29 -22.95 -5.23
N ASN A 356 1.48 -24.13 -4.64
CA ASN A 356 0.71 -25.34 -4.90
C ASN A 356 0.81 -26.31 -3.70
N GLU A 357 0.01 -27.37 -3.72
CA GLU A 357 -0.12 -28.32 -2.61
C GLU A 357 1.21 -29.01 -2.25
N ASP A 358 2.03 -29.42 -3.23
CA ASP A 358 3.31 -30.09 -2.98
C ASP A 358 4.29 -29.15 -2.26
N LYS A 359 4.35 -27.89 -2.70
CA LYS A 359 5.16 -26.87 -2.03
C LYS A 359 4.61 -26.51 -0.66
N LEU A 360 3.30 -26.57 -0.46
CA LEU A 360 2.68 -26.38 0.85
C LEU A 360 3.12 -27.48 1.81
N LYS A 361 3.04 -28.75 1.41
CA LYS A 361 3.54 -29.88 2.21
C LYS A 361 5.00 -29.71 2.62
N SER A 362 5.87 -29.33 1.67
CA SER A 362 7.27 -29.06 1.94
C SER A 362 7.46 -27.88 2.92
N ALA A 363 6.74 -26.77 2.72
CA ALA A 363 6.85 -25.60 3.58
C ALA A 363 6.39 -25.91 5.01
N LEU A 364 5.25 -26.61 5.17
CA LEU A 364 4.74 -27.03 6.47
C LEU A 364 5.73 -27.93 7.23
N SER A 365 6.42 -28.84 6.54
CA SER A 365 7.42 -29.70 7.17
C SER A 365 8.68 -28.97 7.65
N GLN A 366 8.96 -27.78 7.10
CA GLN A 366 10.15 -26.98 7.42
C GLN A 366 9.84 -25.82 8.36
N ALA A 367 8.59 -25.38 8.42
CA ALA A 367 8.16 -24.24 9.20
C ALA A 367 8.46 -24.44 10.69
N LYS A 368 9.10 -23.44 11.31
CA LYS A 368 9.51 -23.50 12.72
C LYS A 368 9.41 -22.15 13.43
N PHE A 369 9.48 -22.21 14.75
CA PHE A 369 9.70 -21.03 15.58
C PHE A 369 11.12 -20.51 15.39
N ILE A 370 11.28 -19.18 15.48
CA ILE A 370 12.58 -18.52 15.39
C ILE A 370 12.87 -17.90 16.75
N GLU A 371 13.81 -18.52 17.47
CA GLU A 371 14.24 -18.04 18.78
C GLU A 371 14.74 -16.59 18.69
N GLY A 372 14.29 -15.73 19.61
CA GLY A 372 14.62 -14.32 19.60
C GLY A 372 13.91 -13.49 18.53
N SER A 373 12.98 -14.05 17.75
CA SER A 373 12.16 -13.25 16.80
C SER A 373 10.90 -12.66 17.44
N GLN A 374 10.47 -13.14 18.62
CA GLN A 374 9.20 -12.70 19.21
C GLN A 374 9.29 -11.29 19.81
N HIS A 375 8.46 -10.38 19.32
CA HIS A 375 8.39 -9.00 19.79
C HIS A 375 7.00 -8.39 19.57
N SER A 376 6.58 -7.53 20.49
CA SER A 376 5.32 -6.79 20.38
C SER A 376 5.58 -5.29 20.50
N VAL A 377 4.93 -4.53 19.62
CA VAL A 377 5.01 -3.07 19.58
C VAL A 377 3.63 -2.47 19.82
N THR A 378 3.59 -1.37 20.56
CA THR A 378 2.40 -0.53 20.62
C THR A 378 2.36 0.36 19.37
N GLU A 379 1.56 -0.03 18.38
CA GLU A 379 1.48 0.62 17.06
C GLU A 379 0.48 1.80 17.00
N TYR A 380 0.09 2.35 18.14
CA TYR A 380 -0.97 3.38 18.20
C TYR A 380 -0.58 4.65 17.42
N ALA A 381 -1.40 5.00 16.42
CA ALA A 381 -1.26 6.18 15.58
C ALA A 381 0.11 6.32 14.88
N LEU A 382 0.81 5.20 14.66
CA LEU A 382 2.08 5.21 13.94
C LEU A 382 1.87 5.03 12.42
N PRO A 383 2.55 5.81 11.56
CA PRO A 383 2.59 5.55 10.13
C PRO A 383 3.21 4.18 9.81
N LYS A 384 2.84 3.60 8.66
CA LYS A 384 3.34 2.28 8.20
C LYS A 384 4.87 2.17 8.31
N ARG A 385 5.57 3.21 7.85
CA ARG A 385 7.03 3.25 7.82
C ARG A 385 7.67 3.25 9.21
N GLU A 386 7.05 3.94 10.16
CA GLU A 386 7.53 4.00 11.54
C GLU A 386 7.29 2.68 12.28
N ILE A 387 6.16 2.02 12.02
CA ILE A 387 5.89 0.66 12.56
C ILE A 387 7.00 -0.29 12.11
N PHE A 388 7.29 -0.32 10.81
CA PHE A 388 8.37 -1.15 10.28
C PHE A 388 9.73 -0.78 10.87
N ALA A 389 10.05 0.52 10.95
CA ALA A 389 11.30 1.00 11.51
C ALA A 389 11.52 0.54 12.96
N LYS A 390 10.53 0.70 13.84
CA LYS A 390 10.62 0.28 15.25
C LYS A 390 10.79 -1.24 15.40
N ARG A 391 10.02 -2.00 14.63
CA ARG A 391 10.12 -3.47 14.62
C ARG A 391 11.48 -3.94 14.14
N LEU A 392 12.01 -3.29 13.10
CA LEU A 392 13.31 -3.63 12.55
C LEU A 392 14.46 -3.17 13.46
N GLU A 393 14.37 -2.00 14.08
CA GLU A 393 15.33 -1.49 15.07
C GLU A 393 15.50 -2.48 16.22
N TRP A 394 14.38 -3.00 16.75
CA TRP A 394 14.39 -4.03 17.78
C TRP A 394 15.10 -5.32 17.30
N LEU A 395 14.86 -5.75 16.06
CA LEU A 395 15.49 -6.95 15.50
C LEU A 395 17.01 -6.76 15.31
N VAL A 396 17.43 -5.57 14.88
CA VAL A 396 18.84 -5.19 14.75
C VAL A 396 19.53 -5.17 16.11
N ASP A 397 18.85 -4.70 17.16
CA ASP A 397 19.30 -4.76 18.56
C ASP A 397 20.70 -4.17 18.77
N GLY A 398 20.96 -2.99 18.21
CA GLY A 398 22.24 -2.30 18.35
C GLY A 398 23.40 -2.88 17.51
N GLN A 399 23.17 -3.96 16.77
CA GLN A 399 24.20 -4.66 15.98
C GLN A 399 24.39 -4.02 14.60
N ASN A 400 25.49 -4.34 13.92
CA ASN A 400 25.65 -4.07 12.48
C ASN A 400 25.56 -5.41 11.74
N LEU A 401 24.42 -5.66 11.08
CA LEU A 401 24.15 -6.88 10.33
C LEU A 401 24.46 -6.72 8.83
N GLY A 402 24.99 -5.58 8.41
CA GLY A 402 25.20 -5.23 7.00
C GLY A 402 24.00 -4.50 6.39
N SER A 403 23.61 -4.88 5.18
CA SER A 403 22.53 -4.22 4.42
C SER A 403 21.77 -5.22 3.57
N VAL A 404 20.49 -4.97 3.34
CA VAL A 404 19.66 -5.75 2.40
C VAL A 404 19.26 -4.91 1.20
N SER A 405 19.03 -5.59 0.07
CA SER A 405 18.58 -4.96 -1.16
C SER A 405 17.07 -4.79 -1.19
N THR A 406 16.61 -3.72 -1.83
CA THR A 406 15.18 -3.44 -2.08
C THR A 406 14.95 -3.20 -3.57
N THR A 407 13.74 -3.49 -4.02
CA THR A 407 13.31 -3.41 -5.42
C THR A 407 12.57 -2.09 -5.71
N GLU A 408 12.01 -1.95 -6.90
CA GLU A 408 11.36 -0.71 -7.33
C GLU A 408 9.97 -0.44 -6.71
N LEU A 409 9.24 -1.47 -6.25
CA LEU A 409 7.89 -1.26 -5.71
C LEU A 409 7.91 -0.91 -4.22
N ILE A 410 8.66 -1.65 -3.41
CA ILE A 410 8.92 -1.30 -2.01
C ILE A 410 10.32 -0.70 -1.92
N ARG A 411 10.41 0.62 -2.10
CA ARG A 411 11.70 1.32 -2.14
C ARG A 411 12.13 1.76 -0.76
N TYR A 412 13.39 1.51 -0.41
CA TYR A 412 14.11 2.18 0.67
C TYR A 412 15.36 2.86 0.11
N GLY A 413 15.97 3.77 0.86
CA GLY A 413 17.16 4.45 0.41
C GLY A 413 17.67 5.50 1.38
N ARG A 414 18.81 6.09 1.03
CA ARG A 414 19.44 7.19 1.76
C ARG A 414 19.40 8.48 0.94
N VAL A 415 19.37 9.60 1.65
CA VAL A 415 19.58 10.93 1.07
C VAL A 415 20.99 11.38 1.42
N GLU A 416 21.72 11.85 0.42
CA GLU A 416 23.04 12.47 0.56
C GLU A 416 22.94 13.96 0.20
N ILE A 417 23.69 14.82 0.90
CA ILE A 417 23.78 16.24 0.57
C ILE A 417 25.26 16.62 0.38
N ASN A 418 25.58 17.21 -0.76
CA ASN A 418 26.83 17.91 -0.98
C ASN A 418 26.87 19.16 -0.10
N ARG A 419 27.72 19.14 0.92
CA ARG A 419 27.83 20.21 1.91
C ARG A 419 28.39 21.49 1.31
N ASP A 420 29.16 21.43 0.23
CA ASP A 420 29.81 22.61 -0.34
C ASP A 420 28.84 23.47 -1.14
N THR A 421 27.88 22.84 -1.81
CA THR A 421 26.87 23.53 -2.62
C THR A 421 25.57 23.79 -1.88
N CYS A 422 25.32 23.10 -0.76
CA CYS A 422 24.13 23.31 0.04
C CYS A 422 24.13 24.69 0.73
N THR A 423 23.17 25.53 0.36
CA THR A 423 22.92 26.85 0.98
C THR A 423 22.03 26.79 2.22
N LEU A 424 21.62 25.59 2.64
CA LEU A 424 20.74 25.35 3.78
C LEU A 424 19.39 26.10 3.71
N CYS A 425 18.83 26.25 2.50
CA CYS A 425 17.55 26.94 2.27
C CYS A 425 16.30 26.16 2.77
N LEU A 426 16.50 24.92 3.25
CA LEU A 426 15.47 24.03 3.81
C LEU A 426 14.33 23.64 2.85
N SER A 427 14.47 23.87 1.54
CA SER A 427 13.45 23.47 0.54
C SER A 427 13.20 21.95 0.55
N CYS A 428 14.24 21.15 0.77
CA CYS A 428 14.12 19.70 0.89
C CYS A 428 13.39 19.25 2.17
N VAL A 429 13.55 19.99 3.29
CA VAL A 429 12.82 19.75 4.54
C VAL A 429 11.34 20.06 4.33
N GLY A 430 11.01 21.21 3.73
CA GLY A 430 9.62 21.56 3.41
C GLY A 430 8.96 20.61 2.39
N ALA A 431 9.74 19.94 1.55
CA ALA A 431 9.26 18.92 0.62
C ALA A 431 8.94 17.58 1.29
N CYS A 432 9.51 17.28 2.47
CA CYS A 432 9.39 15.99 3.13
C CYS A 432 8.14 15.88 4.03
N ASN A 433 7.04 15.38 3.48
CA ASN A 433 5.77 15.21 4.21
C ASN A 433 5.73 14.02 5.18
N VAL A 434 6.80 13.21 5.25
CA VAL A 434 6.98 12.13 6.22
C VAL A 434 8.00 12.46 7.31
N ALA A 435 8.48 13.71 7.35
CA ALA A 435 9.45 14.20 8.33
C ALA A 435 10.75 13.36 8.44
N ALA A 436 11.15 12.69 7.36
CA ALA A 436 12.44 12.00 7.28
C ALA A 436 13.60 12.99 7.20
N LEU A 437 13.38 14.18 6.62
CA LEU A 437 14.28 15.32 6.64
C LEU A 437 13.70 16.39 7.56
N VAL A 438 14.47 16.86 8.53
CA VAL A 438 14.06 17.90 9.48
C VAL A 438 15.17 18.95 9.64
N ALA A 439 14.79 20.15 10.04
CA ALA A 439 15.74 21.21 10.38
C ALA A 439 15.97 21.24 11.89
N ASP A 440 17.22 21.22 12.33
CA ASP A 440 17.57 21.51 13.72
C ASP A 440 17.96 22.99 13.87
N LYS A 441 17.12 23.73 14.58
CA LYS A 441 17.33 25.17 14.83
C LYS A 441 18.51 25.43 15.77
N LYS A 442 18.89 24.48 16.63
CA LYS A 442 19.96 24.67 17.61
C LYS A 442 21.33 24.66 16.93
N THR A 443 21.53 23.74 16.01
CA THR A 443 22.80 23.57 15.29
C THR A 443 22.79 24.18 13.89
N ASN A 444 21.66 24.72 13.45
CA ASN A 444 21.43 25.21 12.09
C ASN A 444 21.84 24.15 11.05
N SER A 445 21.21 22.98 11.15
CA SER A 445 21.52 21.81 10.34
C SER A 445 20.29 21.13 9.76
N ILE A 446 20.50 20.32 8.71
CA ILE A 446 19.52 19.38 8.17
C ILE A 446 19.85 18.01 8.72
N LEU A 447 18.88 17.40 9.42
CA LEU A 447 18.96 16.04 9.94
C LEU A 447 18.12 15.10 9.07
N PHE A 448 18.55 13.85 8.98
CA PHE A 448 17.90 12.81 8.20
C PHE A 448 17.80 11.48 8.95
N ASN A 449 16.60 10.87 8.94
CA ASN A 449 16.37 9.51 9.41
C ASN A 449 15.94 8.62 8.22
N PRO A 450 16.80 7.70 7.75
CA PRO A 450 16.48 6.86 6.59
C PRO A 450 15.38 5.84 6.88
N SER A 451 15.20 5.39 8.13
CA SER A 451 14.20 4.37 8.46
C SER A 451 12.75 4.80 8.20
N VAL A 452 12.45 6.10 8.30
CA VAL A 452 11.13 6.68 8.02
C VAL A 452 11.04 7.30 6.62
N CYS A 453 12.12 7.32 5.86
CA CYS A 453 12.13 7.82 4.48
C CYS A 453 11.33 6.90 3.55
N THR A 454 10.47 7.48 2.72
CA THR A 454 9.71 6.76 1.68
C THR A 454 10.47 6.60 0.36
N ALA A 455 11.71 7.10 0.28
CA ALA A 455 12.53 7.12 -0.93
C ALA A 455 11.77 7.67 -2.17
N CYS A 456 10.95 8.71 -1.98
CA CYS A 456 10.10 9.27 -3.03
C CYS A 456 10.82 10.19 -4.02
N GLY A 457 12.04 10.65 -3.72
CA GLY A 457 12.84 11.50 -4.62
C GLY A 457 12.42 12.97 -4.68
N TYR A 458 11.34 13.38 -4.00
CA TYR A 458 10.87 14.77 -4.10
C TYR A 458 11.85 15.81 -3.55
N CYS A 459 12.67 15.42 -2.57
CA CYS A 459 13.71 16.28 -2.00
C CYS A 459 14.76 16.66 -3.04
N GLU A 460 15.07 15.75 -3.98
CA GLU A 460 16.02 15.96 -5.07
C GLU A 460 15.48 16.98 -6.07
N LEU A 461 14.23 16.81 -6.51
CA LEU A 461 13.54 17.74 -7.40
C LEU A 461 13.24 19.10 -6.77
N SER A 462 13.15 19.17 -5.44
CA SER A 462 12.83 20.41 -4.71
C SER A 462 14.06 21.25 -4.37
N CYS A 463 15.28 20.75 -4.62
CA CYS A 463 16.48 21.50 -4.30
C CYS A 463 16.65 22.69 -5.26
N ALA A 464 16.85 23.88 -4.70
CA ALA A 464 17.18 25.07 -5.49
C ALA A 464 18.63 25.06 -5.99
N GLU A 465 19.47 24.21 -5.40
CA GLU A 465 20.89 24.09 -5.70
C GLU A 465 21.15 22.90 -6.63
N LYS A 466 21.97 23.10 -7.66
CA LYS A 466 22.34 22.04 -8.60
C LYS A 466 23.26 21.03 -7.93
N ASP A 467 23.14 19.75 -8.32
CA ASP A 467 24.05 18.67 -7.90
C ASP A 467 24.31 18.63 -6.38
N THR A 468 23.26 18.91 -5.60
CA THR A 468 23.40 19.17 -4.17
C THR A 468 22.80 18.10 -3.30
N ILE A 469 21.69 17.48 -3.71
CA ILE A 469 21.02 16.43 -2.93
C ILE A 469 20.80 15.24 -3.84
N PHE A 470 20.98 14.04 -3.31
CA PHE A 470 20.91 12.82 -4.09
C PHE A 470 20.15 11.76 -3.32
N LEU A 471 19.14 11.15 -3.95
CA LEU A 471 18.54 9.91 -3.43
C LEU A 471 19.37 8.70 -3.91
N ARG A 472 19.80 7.86 -2.96
CA ARG A 472 20.40 6.55 -3.21
C ARG A 472 19.39 5.47 -2.83
N PRO A 473 18.54 5.01 -3.76
CA PRO A 473 17.56 3.97 -3.48
C PRO A 473 18.20 2.57 -3.47
N GLY A 474 17.43 1.57 -3.04
CA GLY A 474 17.74 0.16 -3.25
C GLY A 474 18.36 -0.55 -2.06
N LYS A 475 18.51 0.11 -0.90
CA LYS A 475 19.09 -0.52 0.31
C LYS A 475 18.38 -0.15 1.60
N ILE A 476 18.40 -1.09 2.54
CA ILE A 476 18.11 -0.89 3.96
C ILE A 476 19.39 -1.27 4.70
N ASP A 477 19.97 -0.33 5.44
CA ASP A 477 21.12 -0.62 6.30
C ASP A 477 20.61 -1.17 7.64
N LEU A 478 21.19 -2.26 8.11
CA LEU A 478 20.80 -2.95 9.34
C LEU A 478 21.80 -2.62 10.45
N GLU A 479 21.89 -1.33 10.78
CA GLU A 479 22.75 -0.79 11.82
C GLU A 479 22.07 0.37 12.58
N PRO A 480 22.53 0.74 13.79
CA PRO A 480 21.82 1.73 14.63
C PRO A 480 21.69 3.12 13.98
N SER A 481 22.64 3.48 13.10
CA SER A 481 22.63 4.76 12.38
C SER A 481 21.42 4.91 11.44
N PHE A 482 20.82 3.79 11.01
CA PHE A 482 19.68 3.79 10.11
C PHE A 482 18.37 4.23 10.78
N PHE A 483 18.23 4.03 12.09
CA PHE A 483 17.00 4.30 12.84
C PHE A 483 16.99 5.68 13.52
N THR A 484 18.11 6.41 13.45
CA THR A 484 18.31 7.67 14.14
C THR A 484 18.49 8.84 13.17
N PHE A 485 18.24 10.06 13.66
CA PHE A 485 18.51 11.27 12.90
C PHE A 485 20.01 11.57 12.85
N SER A 486 20.56 11.68 11.65
CA SER A 486 21.96 12.03 11.39
C SER A 486 22.09 13.34 10.62
N GLU A 487 23.14 14.10 10.89
CA GLU A 487 23.37 15.38 10.22
C GLU A 487 23.89 15.21 8.78
N LEU A 488 23.13 15.72 7.81
CA LEU A 488 23.55 15.73 6.40
C LEU A 488 24.31 17.00 6.03
N ALA A 489 23.84 18.16 6.48
CA ALA A 489 24.45 19.45 6.17
C ALA A 489 24.25 20.44 7.32
N ARG A 490 25.21 21.35 7.49
CA ARG A 490 25.20 22.43 8.47
C ARG A 490 25.77 23.69 7.83
N ASP A 491 25.29 24.84 8.25
CA ASP A 491 25.92 26.12 7.94
C ASP A 491 25.89 27.06 9.15
N GLU A 492 26.75 28.06 9.15
CA GLU A 492 26.74 29.13 10.15
C GLU A 492 25.73 30.22 9.75
N LEU A 493 25.20 30.95 10.74
CA LEU A 493 24.40 32.14 10.48
C LEU A 493 25.33 33.33 10.24
N PHE A 494 24.94 34.16 9.26
CA PHE A 494 25.63 35.39 8.93
C PHE A 494 25.07 36.55 9.78
N ALA A 495 25.95 37.16 10.57
CA ALA A 495 25.64 38.35 11.34
C ALA A 495 25.71 39.61 10.45
N CYS A 496 24.67 40.43 10.48
CA CYS A 496 24.61 41.70 9.76
C CYS A 496 25.82 42.59 10.08
N ILE A 497 26.53 43.08 9.06
CA ILE A 497 27.75 43.90 9.26
C ILE A 497 27.45 45.27 9.90
N GLU A 498 26.19 45.71 9.93
CA GLU A 498 25.79 46.98 10.54
C GLU A 498 25.31 46.85 11.99
N CYS A 499 24.59 45.77 12.32
CA CYS A 499 23.92 45.65 13.62
C CYS A 499 24.20 44.34 14.37
N GLY A 500 24.95 43.41 13.79
CA GLY A 500 25.29 42.12 14.39
C GLY A 500 24.15 41.09 14.41
N LYS A 501 22.92 41.46 14.01
CA LYS A 501 21.78 40.53 13.97
C LYS A 501 22.00 39.43 12.93
N GLU A 502 21.91 38.17 13.34
CA GLU A 502 21.87 37.00 12.45
C GLU A 502 20.58 37.00 11.61
N PHE A 503 20.70 36.81 10.30
CA PHE A 503 19.53 36.93 9.42
C PHE A 503 19.44 35.92 8.27
N ALA A 504 20.55 35.27 7.89
CA ALA A 504 20.58 34.27 6.82
C ALA A 504 21.78 33.33 7.04
N THR A 505 21.85 32.25 6.28
CA THR A 505 23.02 31.36 6.29
C THR A 505 24.20 31.99 5.55
N LYS A 506 25.41 31.73 6.02
CA LYS A 506 26.64 32.30 5.46
C LYS A 506 26.78 31.99 3.96
N LYS A 507 26.56 30.74 3.55
CA LYS A 507 26.63 30.34 2.14
C LYS A 507 25.57 31.01 1.28
N ALA A 508 24.37 31.26 1.80
CA ALA A 508 23.34 31.99 1.07
C ALA A 508 23.75 33.45 0.84
N VAL A 509 24.30 34.13 1.85
CA VAL A 509 24.79 35.51 1.73
C VAL A 509 25.95 35.57 0.73
N GLU A 510 26.95 34.70 0.86
CA GLU A 510 28.10 34.63 -0.04
C GLU A 510 27.71 34.33 -1.49
N LYS A 511 26.75 33.42 -1.70
CA LYS A 511 26.21 33.13 -3.03
C LYS A 511 25.52 34.36 -3.63
N ILE A 512 24.60 35.00 -2.90
CA ILE A 512 23.90 36.19 -3.38
C ILE A 512 24.90 37.31 -3.68
N ALA A 513 25.91 37.49 -2.83
CA ALA A 513 26.98 38.47 -3.06
C ALA A 513 27.72 38.20 -4.38
N SER A 514 28.19 36.96 -4.60
CA SER A 514 28.92 36.60 -5.82
C SER A 514 28.12 36.83 -7.12
N ILE A 515 26.79 36.67 -7.08
CA ILE A 515 25.90 36.89 -8.24
C ILE A 515 25.63 38.38 -8.47
N MET A 516 25.46 39.15 -7.40
CA MET A 516 24.95 40.51 -7.47
C MET A 516 26.06 41.56 -7.55
N GLU A 517 27.23 41.34 -6.92
CA GLU A 517 28.35 42.28 -6.94
C GLU A 517 28.78 42.68 -8.36
N PRO A 518 28.95 41.76 -9.33
CA PRO A 518 29.31 42.14 -10.71
C PRO A 518 28.25 43.01 -11.40
N ARG A 519 26.99 42.94 -10.95
CA ARG A 519 25.87 43.71 -11.52
C ARG A 519 25.77 45.12 -10.96
N PHE A 520 26.51 45.42 -9.89
CA PHE A 520 26.44 46.71 -9.21
C PHE A 520 27.49 47.72 -9.68
N ASN A 521 28.34 47.37 -10.64
CA ASN A 521 29.33 48.26 -11.25
C ASN A 521 30.17 49.05 -10.22
N GLY A 522 30.50 48.42 -9.08
CA GLY A 522 31.31 49.05 -8.02
C GLY A 522 30.55 49.97 -7.04
N ASP A 523 29.22 50.03 -7.10
CA ASP A 523 28.40 50.79 -6.15
C ASP A 523 28.57 50.24 -4.72
N LYS A 524 29.33 50.97 -3.90
CA LYS A 524 29.70 50.57 -2.53
C LYS A 524 28.50 50.38 -1.62
N ALA A 525 27.44 51.18 -1.77
CA ALA A 525 26.26 51.08 -0.93
C ALA A 525 25.46 49.81 -1.25
N LYS A 526 25.29 49.50 -2.54
CA LYS A 526 24.63 48.26 -2.99
C LYS A 526 25.41 47.01 -2.61
N ILE A 527 26.74 47.03 -2.74
CA ILE A 527 27.60 45.91 -2.31
C ILE A 527 27.47 45.71 -0.80
N LYS A 528 27.60 46.78 0.00
CA LYS A 528 27.44 46.72 1.46
C LYS A 528 26.07 46.17 1.87
N ALA A 529 25.01 46.57 1.15
CA ALA A 529 23.65 46.13 1.40
C ALA A 529 23.40 44.62 1.20
N LEU A 530 24.29 43.88 0.51
CA LEU A 530 24.21 42.42 0.37
C LEU A 530 24.48 41.69 1.70
N TYR A 531 25.27 42.29 2.57
CA TYR A 531 25.71 41.73 3.85
C TYR A 531 24.92 42.28 5.06
N CYS A 532 23.80 42.97 4.79
CA CYS A 532 22.95 43.58 5.80
C CYS A 532 21.60 42.86 5.94
N CYS A 533 21.06 42.80 7.16
CA CYS A 533 19.68 42.37 7.38
C CYS A 533 18.67 43.31 6.69
N SER A 534 17.40 42.89 6.58
CA SER A 534 16.33 43.66 5.91
C SER A 534 16.27 45.13 6.32
N ASP A 535 16.41 45.39 7.63
CA ASP A 535 16.25 46.73 8.20
C ASP A 535 17.48 47.60 7.91
N CYS A 536 18.68 47.04 8.09
CA CYS A 536 19.93 47.74 7.81
C CYS A 536 20.14 47.95 6.31
N LYS A 537 19.69 47.01 5.48
CA LYS A 537 19.70 47.14 4.01
C LYS A 537 18.92 48.37 3.56
N ALA A 538 17.69 48.56 4.06
CA ALA A 538 16.91 49.76 3.77
C ALA A 538 17.63 51.05 4.22
N LYS A 539 18.19 51.05 5.43
CA LYS A 539 18.95 52.21 5.97
C LYS A 539 20.16 52.58 5.12
N VAL A 540 20.96 51.59 4.71
CA VAL A 540 22.16 51.80 3.87
C VAL A 540 21.75 52.41 2.52
N MET A 541 20.68 51.90 1.90
CA MET A 541 20.21 52.40 0.61
C MET A 541 19.64 53.83 0.70
N ILE A 542 18.83 54.12 1.72
CA ILE A 542 18.28 55.48 1.94
C ILE A 542 19.41 56.48 2.19
N LYS A 543 20.39 56.13 3.03
CA LYS A 543 21.53 57.00 3.32
C LYS A 543 22.33 57.33 2.06
N ALA A 544 22.60 56.33 1.23
CA ALA A 544 23.31 56.52 -0.03
C ALA A 544 22.57 57.46 -1.00
N GLN A 545 21.23 57.33 -1.09
CA GLN A 545 20.41 58.24 -1.90
C GLN A 545 20.45 59.68 -1.36
N MET A 546 20.34 59.86 -0.04
CA MET A 546 20.43 61.18 0.58
C MET A 546 21.81 61.83 0.38
N ASP A 547 22.88 61.05 0.44
CA ASP A 547 24.25 61.52 0.22
C ASP A 547 24.47 61.91 -1.25
N GLN A 548 23.95 61.13 -2.22
CA GLN A 548 23.94 61.51 -3.64
C GLN A 548 23.15 62.79 -3.89
N MET A 549 21.94 62.92 -3.35
CA MET A 549 21.14 64.14 -3.48
C MET A 549 21.86 65.36 -2.89
N ARG A 550 22.60 65.18 -1.78
CA ARG A 550 23.42 66.25 -1.19
C ARG A 550 24.58 66.62 -2.11
N GLU A 551 25.29 65.65 -2.68
CA GLU A 551 26.39 65.91 -3.62
C GLU A 551 25.91 66.59 -4.90
N GLU A 552 24.75 66.21 -5.45
CA GLU A 552 24.14 66.88 -6.60
C GLU A 552 23.79 68.34 -6.28
N VAL A 553 23.17 68.60 -5.13
CA VAL A 553 22.88 69.98 -4.67
C VAL A 553 24.15 70.79 -4.43
N LEU A 554 25.25 70.15 -4.00
CA LEU A 554 26.54 70.80 -3.78
C LEU A 554 27.33 71.04 -5.08
N ASN A 555 27.09 70.24 -6.12
CA ASN A 555 27.83 70.28 -7.38
C ASN A 555 27.09 70.97 -8.54
N GLY A 556 25.80 71.32 -8.36
CA GLY A 556 25.02 72.14 -9.30
C GLY A 556 23.95 71.36 -10.04
#